data_AF-A0A965V4F4-F1
#
_entry.id   AF-A0A965V4F4-F1
#
_cell.length_a   1.000
_cell.length_b   1.000
_cell.length_c   1.000
_cell.angle_alpha   90.00
_cell.angle_beta   90.00
_cell.angle_gamma   90.00
#
_symmetry.space_group_name_H-M   'P 1'
#
loop_
_entity.id
_entity.type
_entity.pdbx_description
1 polymer ?
#
loop_
_entity_poly.entity_id
_entity_poly.type
_entity_poly.pdbx_seq_one_letter_code
_entity_poly.pdbx_strand_id
1 'polypeptide(L)'
;MKISYSEISQRQFFSKEDTSGTSSSVEQGERGRQVKVEVTLLDQERRDSGLPTASAANTRKDSLRILSLNIAHGRGERAHQLFLGEATIRHNLLEIAELLRRENIDLAGLQECDISSFWNGQFNHLEYIQKELSSSLPFGACAAHMKAPRLSYGTSIISCLPLREVEGFRFAERLPLPRKGFIAARLSWPDNSAFQFLFCSVHLDFLRLEQRMQQVKQLSMFLKEHNLPIIVVGDFNCGWNDSNSALRQLARECELHTYKPELETSTFRFRAVRWDWVMASEHFAITQHSVLSDRLSDHKPVVVEIIRRQ
;
A
#
# COMPACT_ATOMS: atom_id res chain seq x y z
N MET A 1 -15.08 29.82 8.68
CA MET A 1 -13.84 29.90 9.48
C MET A 1 -12.98 28.70 9.08
N LYS A 2 -11.92 28.93 8.28
CA LYS A 2 -11.04 27.89 7.74
C LYS A 2 -10.03 27.51 8.81
N ILE A 3 -9.99 26.26 9.25
CA ILE A 3 -8.87 25.72 10.04
C ILE A 3 -8.12 24.76 9.12
N SER A 4 -6.88 25.12 8.81
CA SER A 4 -5.93 24.32 8.04
C SER A 4 -5.47 23.13 8.87
N TYR A 5 -5.51 21.93 8.29
CA TYR A 5 -5.07 20.68 8.90
C TYR A 5 -3.54 20.55 9.07
N SER A 6 -2.78 21.65 8.96
CA SER A 6 -1.32 21.66 8.88
C SER A 6 -0.59 22.19 10.12
N GLU A 7 -1.27 22.59 11.20
CA GLU A 7 -0.62 23.38 12.27
C GLU A 7 -0.55 22.76 13.67
N ILE A 8 -1.02 21.53 13.92
CA ILE A 8 -1.06 20.98 15.30
C ILE A 8 0.07 19.98 15.64
N SER A 9 0.98 19.61 14.73
CA SER A 9 1.99 18.57 15.03
C SER A 9 3.47 19.01 15.10
N GLN A 10 3.80 20.29 15.23
CA GLN A 10 5.21 20.72 15.10
C GLN A 10 5.82 21.56 16.23
N ARG A 11 5.20 21.67 17.40
CA ARG A 11 5.83 22.36 18.53
C ARG A 11 5.67 21.61 19.84
N GLN A 12 6.50 20.60 20.04
CA GLN A 12 7.12 20.24 21.31
C GLN A 12 8.17 19.17 21.03
N PHE A 13 9.27 19.17 21.78
CA PHE A 13 10.46 18.31 21.63
C PHE A 13 11.55 18.79 20.66
N PHE A 14 12.16 19.93 21.01
CA PHE A 14 13.62 20.08 20.86
C PHE A 14 14.15 20.79 22.10
N SER A 15 14.78 20.04 23.02
CA SER A 15 15.86 20.59 23.84
C SER A 15 17.13 19.80 23.54
N LYS A 16 18.21 20.55 23.36
CA LYS A 16 19.58 20.10 23.09
C LYS A 16 20.10 19.18 24.20
N GLU A 17 20.96 18.23 23.84
CA GLU A 17 22.37 18.23 24.28
C GLU A 17 23.24 17.22 23.50
N ASP A 18 24.50 17.67 23.32
CA ASP A 18 25.72 17.12 22.72
C ASP A 18 26.21 15.80 23.41
N THR A 19 27.17 14.97 22.99
CA THR A 19 28.25 14.92 21.98
C THR A 19 28.82 13.48 21.91
N SER A 20 29.59 13.19 20.86
CA SER A 20 30.80 12.33 20.79
C SER A 20 30.77 11.15 19.81
N GLY A 21 31.90 10.98 19.09
CA GLY A 21 32.10 10.16 17.88
C GLY A 21 31.95 8.65 18.09
N THR A 22 31.95 7.79 17.08
CA THR A 22 32.90 7.69 15.96
C THR A 22 32.40 6.63 14.97
N SER A 23 32.98 6.63 13.75
CA SER A 23 32.94 5.58 12.71
C SER A 23 31.85 5.71 11.63
N SER A 24 32.13 6.64 10.73
CA SER A 24 31.54 6.78 9.40
C SER A 24 32.22 5.84 8.40
N SER A 25 31.48 4.97 7.72
CA SER A 25 31.90 4.40 6.42
C SER A 25 30.81 3.58 5.70
N VAL A 26 29.55 4.04 5.61
CA VAL A 26 28.58 3.55 4.60
C VAL A 26 27.55 4.63 4.22
N GLU A 27 27.98 5.83 3.78
CA GLU A 27 27.02 6.85 3.28
C GLU A 27 27.56 7.66 2.09
N GLN A 28 28.22 7.00 1.14
CA GLN A 28 28.53 7.63 -0.15
C GLN A 28 28.17 6.71 -1.32
N GLY A 29 26.87 6.66 -1.61
CA GLY A 29 26.32 6.13 -2.84
C GLY A 29 24.88 6.63 -3.03
N GLU A 30 24.54 7.10 -4.23
CA GLU A 30 23.17 7.26 -4.73
C GLU A 30 22.29 8.41 -4.17
N ARG A 31 22.66 9.68 -4.44
CA ARG A 31 21.66 10.76 -4.37
C ARG A 31 20.61 10.55 -5.47
N GLY A 32 19.39 10.15 -5.10
CA GLY A 32 18.21 10.18 -5.98
C GLY A 32 17.65 8.82 -6.43
N ARG A 33 18.11 7.70 -5.87
CA ARG A 33 17.47 6.38 -6.05
C ARG A 33 16.64 5.99 -4.83
N GLN A 34 15.58 5.22 -5.06
CA GLN A 34 14.82 4.57 -4.00
C GLN A 34 15.73 3.64 -3.18
N VAL A 35 15.43 3.47 -1.90
CA VAL A 35 16.24 2.65 -0.99
C VAL A 35 15.45 1.41 -0.61
N LYS A 36 16.04 0.23 -0.82
CA LYS A 36 15.44 -1.03 -0.41
C LYS A 36 15.26 -1.04 1.12
N VAL A 37 14.09 -1.45 1.57
CA VAL A 37 13.75 -1.53 3.01
C VAL A 37 13.48 -2.97 3.42
N GLU A 38 13.48 -3.18 4.73
CA GLU A 38 13.11 -4.45 5.33
C GLU A 38 11.65 -4.79 4.99
N VAL A 39 11.46 -6.04 4.58
CA VAL A 39 10.15 -6.65 4.34
C VAL A 39 9.91 -7.70 5.41
N THR A 40 8.76 -7.63 6.06
CA THR A 40 8.27 -8.68 6.96
C THR A 40 7.28 -9.55 6.20
N LEU A 41 7.64 -10.81 5.95
CA LEU A 41 6.73 -11.82 5.41
C LEU A 41 5.92 -12.44 6.54
N LEU A 42 4.62 -12.60 6.32
CA LEU A 42 3.73 -13.24 7.27
C LEU A 42 3.47 -14.69 6.84
N ASP A 43 3.88 -15.62 7.70
CA ASP A 43 3.51 -17.04 7.73
C ASP A 43 3.68 -17.83 6.41
N GLN A 44 4.82 -17.65 5.72
CA GLN A 44 5.27 -18.56 4.65
C GLN A 44 5.99 -19.80 5.20
N GLU A 45 6.83 -19.65 6.23
CA GLU A 45 7.74 -20.71 6.70
C GLU A 45 7.05 -21.86 7.45
N ARG A 46 5.86 -21.65 8.04
CA ARG A 46 5.11 -22.72 8.73
C ARG A 46 4.54 -23.79 7.80
N ARG A 47 4.63 -23.60 6.47
CA ARG A 47 3.95 -24.46 5.49
C ARG A 47 4.86 -25.05 4.42
N ASP A 48 6.18 -24.80 4.48
CA ASP A 48 7.16 -25.50 3.62
C ASP A 48 7.45 -26.94 4.08
N SER A 49 6.93 -27.37 5.24
CA SER A 49 6.88 -28.78 5.66
C SER A 49 5.72 -29.57 5.03
N GLY A 50 4.91 -28.92 4.20
CA GLY A 50 3.82 -29.52 3.44
C GLY A 50 3.08 -28.42 2.70
N LEU A 51 3.43 -28.20 1.43
CA LEU A 51 2.80 -27.26 0.51
C LEU A 51 1.30 -27.15 0.82
N PRO A 52 0.80 -25.99 1.27
CA PRO A 52 -0.62 -25.72 1.12
C PRO A 52 -0.79 -25.62 -0.38
N THR A 53 -1.40 -26.64 -0.96
CA THR A 53 -2.16 -26.45 -2.17
C THR A 53 -3.02 -25.21 -1.93
N ALA A 54 -2.87 -24.19 -2.79
CA ALA A 54 -3.88 -23.15 -2.91
C ALA A 54 -5.23 -23.86 -2.77
N SER A 55 -6.10 -23.41 -1.87
CA SER A 55 -7.41 -24.02 -1.67
C SER A 55 -7.94 -24.41 -3.05
N ALA A 56 -8.31 -25.68 -3.26
CA ALA A 56 -8.73 -26.19 -4.56
C ALA A 56 -9.90 -25.37 -5.18
N ALA A 57 -10.52 -24.50 -4.38
CA ALA A 57 -11.50 -23.50 -4.80
C ALA A 57 -10.93 -22.37 -5.69
N ASN A 58 -9.63 -22.05 -5.65
CA ASN A 58 -9.07 -20.87 -6.31
C ASN A 58 -8.35 -21.15 -7.65
N THR A 59 -8.14 -22.40 -8.03
CA THR A 59 -7.40 -22.77 -9.26
C THR A 59 -8.18 -22.57 -10.56
N ARG A 60 -9.41 -22.04 -10.50
CA ARG A 60 -10.29 -21.75 -11.66
C ARG A 60 -10.87 -20.33 -11.64
N LYS A 61 -10.20 -19.38 -10.98
CA LYS A 61 -10.65 -17.99 -11.02
C LYS A 61 -10.17 -17.33 -12.30
N ASP A 62 -11.11 -17.10 -13.22
CA ASP A 62 -10.89 -16.32 -14.45
C ASP A 62 -10.76 -14.80 -14.17
N SER A 63 -11.06 -14.40 -12.93
CA SER A 63 -11.03 -13.01 -12.45
C SER A 63 -10.47 -12.92 -11.03
N LEU A 64 -9.79 -11.81 -10.71
CA LEU A 64 -9.38 -11.45 -9.35
C LEU A 64 -10.15 -10.23 -8.86
N ARG A 65 -10.67 -10.28 -7.62
CA ARG A 65 -11.19 -9.11 -6.92
C ARG A 65 -10.08 -8.45 -6.12
N ILE A 66 -9.72 -7.23 -6.52
CA ILE A 66 -8.57 -6.49 -5.98
C ILE A 66 -9.07 -5.30 -5.18
N LEU A 67 -8.44 -5.06 -4.03
CA LEU A 67 -8.76 -3.92 -3.17
C LEU A 67 -7.55 -3.00 -2.94
N SER A 68 -7.80 -1.69 -2.96
CA SER A 68 -6.88 -0.66 -2.45
C SER A 68 -7.52 0.06 -1.27
N LEU A 69 -6.79 0.20 -0.16
CA LEU A 69 -7.24 0.99 0.98
C LEU A 69 -6.07 1.53 1.81
N ASN A 70 -5.99 2.84 1.95
CA ASN A 70 -5.24 3.47 3.04
C ASN A 70 -6.01 3.26 4.35
N ILE A 71 -5.45 2.50 5.29
CA ILE A 71 -6.12 2.12 6.54
C ILE A 71 -5.91 3.14 7.67
N ALA A 72 -5.23 4.25 7.38
CA ALA A 72 -5.06 5.38 8.29
C ALA A 72 -4.55 4.97 9.68
N HIS A 73 -3.54 4.10 9.75
CA HIS A 73 -3.01 3.60 11.03
C HIS A 73 -4.08 2.92 11.92
N GLY A 74 -5.13 2.34 11.32
CA GLY A 74 -6.24 1.72 12.04
C GLY A 74 -7.08 2.70 12.85
N ARG A 75 -6.99 4.02 12.58
CA ARG A 75 -7.70 5.04 13.38
C ARG A 75 -9.17 5.23 13.02
N GLY A 76 -9.65 4.55 11.98
CA GLY A 76 -10.98 4.84 11.42
C GLY A 76 -11.04 6.28 10.91
N GLU A 77 -12.16 6.95 11.16
CA GLU A 77 -12.36 8.36 10.77
C GLU A 77 -11.91 9.36 11.85
N ARG A 78 -11.25 8.88 12.92
CA ARG A 78 -10.83 9.76 14.02
C ARG A 78 -9.68 10.65 13.57
N ALA A 79 -9.63 11.89 14.06
CA ALA A 79 -8.70 12.90 13.58
C ALA A 79 -7.21 12.52 13.72
N HIS A 80 -6.86 11.72 14.74
CA HIS A 80 -5.50 11.25 14.95
C HIS A 80 -5.47 9.96 15.78
N GLN A 81 -4.56 9.04 15.45
CA GLN A 81 -4.40 7.73 16.10
C GLN A 81 -3.93 7.82 17.56
N LEU A 82 -3.18 8.87 17.92
CA LEU A 82 -2.73 9.13 19.31
C LEU A 82 -3.88 9.31 20.32
N PHE A 83 -5.10 9.59 19.85
CA PHE A 83 -6.27 9.73 20.72
C PHE A 83 -7.05 8.43 20.92
N LEU A 84 -6.52 7.30 20.44
CA LEU A 84 -7.18 6.01 20.49
C LEU A 84 -6.43 5.03 21.37
N GLY A 85 -7.19 4.22 22.11
CA GLY A 85 -6.66 3.04 22.79
C GLY A 85 -6.47 1.88 21.83
N GLU A 86 -5.57 0.97 22.17
CA GLU A 86 -5.27 -0.24 21.40
C GLU A 86 -6.53 -1.05 21.06
N ALA A 87 -7.46 -1.20 22.01
CA ALA A 87 -8.71 -1.93 21.79
C ALA A 87 -9.57 -1.34 20.66
N THR A 88 -9.60 0.00 20.52
CA THR A 88 -10.32 0.67 19.44
C THR A 88 -9.62 0.45 18.10
N ILE A 89 -8.29 0.54 18.06
CA ILE A 89 -7.51 0.25 16.84
C ILE A 89 -7.76 -1.19 16.40
N ARG A 90 -7.67 -2.15 17.32
CA ARG A 90 -7.98 -3.57 17.04
C ARG A 90 -9.39 -3.74 16.48
N HIS A 91 -10.40 -3.13 17.10
CA HIS A 91 -11.77 -3.19 16.59
C HIS A 91 -11.87 -2.68 15.14
N ASN A 92 -11.29 -1.52 14.83
CA ASN A 92 -11.31 -0.97 13.47
C ASN A 92 -10.60 -1.91 12.47
N LEU A 93 -9.51 -2.56 12.88
CA LEU A 93 -8.82 -3.55 12.04
C LEU A 93 -9.68 -4.80 11.80
N LEU A 94 -10.50 -5.23 12.78
CA LEU A 94 -11.47 -6.31 12.58
C LEU A 94 -12.56 -5.92 11.58
N GLU A 95 -13.02 -4.66 11.58
CA GLU A 95 -13.97 -4.17 10.57
C GLU A 95 -13.35 -4.16 9.16
N ILE A 96 -12.05 -3.85 9.03
CA ILE A 96 -11.31 -3.98 7.77
C ILE A 96 -11.21 -5.46 7.36
N ALA A 97 -10.98 -6.38 8.29
CA ALA A 97 -10.97 -7.80 7.98
C ALA A 97 -12.34 -8.28 7.49
N GLU A 98 -13.42 -7.84 8.14
CA GLU A 98 -14.79 -8.16 7.72
C GLU A 98 -15.11 -7.60 6.33
N LEU A 99 -14.66 -6.39 6.00
CA LEU A 99 -14.77 -5.84 4.65
C LEU A 99 -14.10 -6.77 3.61
N LEU A 100 -12.84 -7.15 3.85
CA LEU A 100 -12.08 -8.02 2.93
C LEU A 100 -12.80 -9.36 2.70
N ARG A 101 -13.38 -9.93 3.76
CA ARG A 101 -14.15 -11.17 3.71
C ARG A 101 -15.46 -11.00 2.96
N ARG A 102 -16.26 -10.00 3.34
CA ARG A 102 -17.58 -9.71 2.76
C ARG A 102 -17.51 -9.41 1.27
N GLU A 103 -16.48 -8.67 0.85
CA GLU A 103 -16.27 -8.32 -0.56
C GLU A 103 -15.55 -9.41 -1.35
N ASN A 104 -15.26 -10.57 -0.73
CA ASN A 104 -14.56 -11.71 -1.33
C ASN A 104 -13.28 -11.30 -2.06
N ILE A 105 -12.44 -10.51 -1.38
CA ILE A 105 -11.20 -9.99 -1.93
C ILE A 105 -10.18 -11.12 -2.09
N ASP A 106 -9.49 -11.12 -3.23
CA ASP A 106 -8.39 -12.05 -3.54
C ASP A 106 -7.02 -11.45 -3.22
N LEU A 107 -6.86 -10.16 -3.46
CA LEU A 107 -5.59 -9.47 -3.34
C LEU A 107 -5.84 -8.02 -2.92
N ALA A 108 -5.17 -7.56 -1.87
CA ALA A 108 -5.32 -6.20 -1.39
C ALA A 108 -3.96 -5.52 -1.16
N GLY A 109 -3.86 -4.27 -1.59
CA GLY A 109 -2.79 -3.37 -1.20
C GLY A 109 -3.30 -2.40 -0.14
N LEU A 110 -2.67 -2.45 1.04
CA LEU A 110 -3.02 -1.59 2.17
C LEU A 110 -1.90 -0.57 2.43
N GLN A 111 -2.27 0.68 2.69
CA GLN A 111 -1.32 1.77 3.01
C GLN A 111 -1.54 2.26 4.44
N GLU A 112 -0.50 2.87 5.04
CA GLU A 112 -0.51 3.28 6.45
C GLU A 112 -0.74 2.12 7.43
N CYS A 113 -0.20 0.94 7.09
CA CYS A 113 -0.13 -0.18 8.01
C CYS A 113 1.01 0.04 9.00
N ASP A 114 0.70 0.12 10.30
CA ASP A 114 1.73 0.06 11.33
C ASP A 114 2.22 -1.38 11.52
N ILE A 115 3.53 -1.50 11.74
CA ILE A 115 4.24 -2.76 12.01
C ILE A 115 4.60 -2.83 13.49
N SER A 116 5.14 -1.75 14.05
CA SER A 116 5.43 -1.63 15.48
C SER A 116 5.61 -0.16 15.86
N SER A 117 4.51 0.51 16.18
CA SER A 117 4.48 1.94 16.52
C SER A 117 4.01 2.15 17.96
N PHE A 118 4.57 3.10 18.71
CA PHE A 118 4.18 3.31 20.11
C PHE A 118 2.71 3.71 20.26
N TRP A 119 2.16 4.39 19.25
CA TRP A 119 0.79 4.88 19.26
C TRP A 119 -0.26 3.82 18.91
N ASN A 120 0.16 2.63 18.48
CA ASN A 120 -0.76 1.56 18.11
C ASN A 120 -0.74 0.38 19.09
N GLY A 121 -0.09 0.49 20.24
CA GLY A 121 0.14 -0.66 21.12
C GLY A 121 1.29 -1.58 20.67
N GLN A 122 2.11 -1.13 19.70
CA GLN A 122 3.33 -1.80 19.23
C GLN A 122 3.09 -3.17 18.56
N PHE A 123 1.96 -3.36 17.90
CA PHE A 123 1.65 -4.60 17.16
C PHE A 123 1.54 -4.38 15.64
N ASN A 124 1.66 -5.46 14.87
CA ASN A 124 1.56 -5.43 13.42
C ASN A 124 0.09 -5.50 12.96
N HIS A 125 -0.37 -4.46 12.27
CA HIS A 125 -1.75 -4.37 11.79
C HIS A 125 -2.09 -5.45 10.77
N LEU A 126 -1.19 -5.71 9.82
CA LEU A 126 -1.41 -6.74 8.80
C LEU A 126 -1.50 -8.13 9.42
N GLU A 127 -0.60 -8.43 10.37
CA GLU A 127 -0.63 -9.72 11.08
C GLU A 127 -1.94 -9.90 11.85
N TYR A 128 -2.43 -8.83 12.48
CA TYR A 128 -3.71 -8.86 13.20
C TYR A 128 -4.90 -9.10 12.25
N ILE A 129 -4.96 -8.41 11.10
CA ILE A 129 -5.98 -8.63 10.06
C ILE A 129 -5.87 -10.06 9.50
N GLN A 130 -4.66 -10.53 9.21
CA GLN A 130 -4.44 -11.83 8.57
C GLN A 130 -4.86 -13.00 9.47
N LYS A 131 -4.71 -12.89 10.80
CA LYS A 131 -5.18 -13.93 11.73
C LYS A 131 -6.65 -14.26 11.52
N GLU A 132 -7.49 -13.25 11.32
CA GLU A 132 -8.92 -13.39 11.06
C GLU A 132 -9.25 -13.91 9.64
N LEU A 133 -8.32 -13.74 8.70
CA LEU A 133 -8.50 -14.07 7.28
C LEU A 133 -7.63 -15.25 6.84
N SER A 134 -7.02 -15.99 7.77
CA SER A 134 -6.02 -17.00 7.47
C SER A 134 -6.51 -18.14 6.56
N SER A 135 -7.83 -18.37 6.47
CA SER A 135 -8.46 -19.34 5.57
C SER A 135 -8.68 -18.81 4.15
N SER A 136 -8.89 -17.51 3.96
CA SER A 136 -9.20 -16.89 2.66
C SER A 136 -8.03 -16.10 2.06
N LEU A 137 -7.26 -15.40 2.90
CA LEU A 137 -6.11 -14.58 2.55
C LEU A 137 -4.85 -14.97 3.37
N PRO A 138 -4.33 -16.19 3.20
CA PRO A 138 -3.24 -16.74 4.00
C PRO A 138 -1.87 -16.08 3.80
N PHE A 139 -1.65 -15.27 2.75
CA PHE A 139 -0.33 -14.71 2.44
C PHE A 139 -0.30 -13.20 2.70
N GLY A 140 0.76 -12.71 3.33
CA GLY A 140 0.88 -11.31 3.71
C GLY A 140 2.31 -10.84 3.77
N ALA A 141 2.54 -9.56 3.45
CA ALA A 141 3.84 -8.92 3.57
C ALA A 141 3.72 -7.43 3.88
N CYS A 142 4.64 -6.89 4.69
CA CYS A 142 4.75 -5.47 5.02
C CYS A 142 6.12 -4.93 4.63
N ALA A 143 6.18 -3.70 4.11
CA ALA A 143 7.43 -2.96 3.93
C ALA A 143 7.44 -1.71 4.81
N ALA A 144 8.49 -1.53 5.61
CA ALA A 144 8.62 -0.40 6.54
C ALA A 144 9.30 0.82 5.85
N HIS A 145 8.50 1.81 5.44
CA HIS A 145 9.01 3.02 4.77
C HIS A 145 9.49 4.06 5.77
N MET A 146 8.75 4.17 6.88
CA MET A 146 9.16 4.90 8.06
C MET A 146 9.66 3.92 9.10
N LYS A 147 10.91 4.06 9.53
CA LYS A 147 11.52 3.27 10.61
C LYS A 147 12.32 4.19 11.51
N ALA A 148 11.87 4.34 12.75
CA ALA A 148 12.53 5.06 13.83
C ALA A 148 12.24 4.35 15.16
N PRO A 149 12.92 4.68 16.27
CA PRO A 149 12.65 4.06 17.56
C PRO A 149 11.16 4.12 17.93
N ARG A 150 10.57 2.94 18.15
CA ARG A 150 9.13 2.76 18.43
C ARG A 150 8.18 3.33 17.37
N LEU A 151 8.62 3.50 16.13
CA LEU A 151 7.79 4.00 15.04
C LEU A 151 8.12 3.26 13.75
N SER A 152 7.19 2.42 13.29
CA SER A 152 7.39 1.61 12.08
C SER A 152 6.07 1.42 11.33
N TYR A 153 6.00 1.92 10.10
CA TYR A 153 4.82 1.78 9.25
C TYR A 153 5.17 1.89 7.76
N GLY A 154 4.24 1.46 6.91
CA GLY A 154 4.37 1.60 5.47
C GLY A 154 3.22 0.98 4.69
N THR A 155 3.56 0.25 3.63
CA THR A 155 2.61 -0.41 2.75
C THR A 155 2.66 -1.92 2.92
N SER A 156 1.54 -2.57 2.62
CA SER A 156 1.34 -3.99 2.79
C SER A 156 0.62 -4.62 1.60
N ILE A 157 0.81 -5.93 1.44
CA ILE A 157 0.04 -6.79 0.54
C ILE A 157 -0.56 -7.91 1.39
N ILE A 158 -1.83 -8.24 1.17
CA ILE A 158 -2.48 -9.45 1.69
C ILE A 158 -3.20 -10.16 0.54
N SER A 159 -3.10 -11.49 0.47
CA SER A 159 -3.38 -12.24 -0.74
C SER A 159 -3.86 -13.67 -0.46
N CYS A 160 -4.78 -14.15 -1.30
CA CYS A 160 -5.11 -15.57 -1.42
C CYS A 160 -4.09 -16.36 -2.25
N LEU A 161 -3.27 -15.67 -3.05
CA LEU A 161 -2.23 -16.22 -3.91
C LEU A 161 -0.86 -16.11 -3.24
N PRO A 162 0.04 -17.12 -3.39
CA PRO A 162 1.38 -17.06 -2.83
C PRO A 162 2.17 -15.85 -3.31
N LEU A 163 2.79 -15.13 -2.38
CA LEU A 163 3.68 -14.01 -2.66
C LEU A 163 5.10 -14.52 -2.91
N ARG A 164 5.71 -14.19 -4.05
CA ARG A 164 7.11 -14.54 -4.39
C ARG A 164 7.90 -13.27 -4.62
N GLU A 165 9.22 -13.34 -4.43
CA GLU A 165 10.15 -12.22 -4.71
C GLU A 165 9.63 -10.89 -4.16
N VAL A 166 9.30 -10.87 -2.87
CA VAL A 166 8.69 -9.68 -2.25
C VAL A 166 9.76 -8.64 -1.99
N GLU A 167 9.55 -7.43 -2.50
CA GLU A 167 10.49 -6.33 -2.37
C GLU A 167 9.79 -5.06 -1.85
N GLY A 168 10.44 -4.37 -0.92
CA GLY A 168 9.99 -3.11 -0.35
C GLY A 168 10.99 -2.00 -0.62
N PHE A 169 10.51 -0.82 -0.98
CA PHE A 169 11.34 0.35 -1.22
C PHE A 169 10.74 1.60 -0.59
N ARG A 170 11.58 2.41 0.06
CA ARG A 170 11.27 3.79 0.42
C ARG A 170 11.77 4.74 -0.67
N PHE A 171 11.00 5.78 -0.97
CA PHE A 171 11.44 6.79 -1.93
C PHE A 171 12.55 7.68 -1.34
N ALA A 172 13.34 8.28 -2.24
CA ALA A 172 14.27 9.33 -1.85
C ALA A 172 13.51 10.64 -1.61
N GLU A 173 13.50 11.13 -0.37
CA GLU A 173 12.76 12.34 -0.01
C GLU A 173 13.65 13.38 0.65
N ARG A 174 13.29 14.65 0.46
CA ARG A 174 13.88 15.76 1.22
C ARG A 174 13.20 15.82 2.60
N LEU A 175 13.96 15.47 3.64
CA LEU A 175 13.55 15.68 5.05
C LEU A 175 13.05 17.13 5.24
N PRO A 176 12.05 17.37 6.11
CA PRO A 176 11.61 16.54 7.25
C PRO A 176 10.26 15.80 7.05
N LEU A 177 9.85 15.47 5.82
CA LEU A 177 8.54 14.86 5.58
C LEU A 177 8.45 13.37 5.97
N PRO A 178 7.25 12.86 6.30
CA PRO A 178 7.02 11.43 6.55
C PRO A 178 7.34 10.60 5.31
N ARG A 179 8.17 9.57 5.48
CA ARG A 179 8.68 8.75 4.39
C ARG A 179 7.59 7.90 3.74
N LYS A 180 7.53 7.94 2.41
CA LYS A 180 6.64 7.12 1.59
C LYS A 180 7.42 6.07 0.80
N GLY A 181 6.69 5.14 0.18
CA GLY A 181 7.28 4.00 -0.51
C GLY A 181 6.25 3.05 -1.09
N PHE A 182 6.73 1.89 -1.51
CA PHE A 182 5.91 0.83 -2.04
C PHE A 182 6.45 -0.55 -1.67
N ILE A 183 5.57 -1.53 -1.74
CA ILE A 183 5.90 -2.96 -1.70
C ILE A 183 5.42 -3.61 -2.99
N ALA A 184 6.19 -4.54 -3.53
CA ALA A 184 5.83 -5.31 -4.69
C ALA A 184 6.06 -6.80 -4.43
N ALA A 185 5.25 -7.64 -5.05
CA ALA A 185 5.42 -9.08 -5.02
C ALA A 185 5.09 -9.66 -6.40
N ARG A 186 5.83 -10.70 -6.79
CA ARG A 186 5.52 -11.53 -7.95
C ARG A 186 4.46 -12.56 -7.56
N LEU A 187 3.43 -12.70 -8.39
CA LEU A 187 2.38 -13.71 -8.22
C LEU A 187 2.18 -14.47 -9.54
N SER A 188 1.62 -15.67 -9.43
CA SER A 188 1.15 -16.46 -10.57
C SER A 188 -0.36 -16.31 -10.70
N TRP A 189 -0.86 -16.22 -11.93
CA TRP A 189 -2.31 -16.20 -12.19
C TRP A 189 -2.95 -17.54 -11.80
N PRO A 190 -4.18 -17.57 -11.25
CA PRO A 190 -4.71 -18.76 -10.58
C PRO A 190 -4.87 -19.99 -11.49
N ASP A 191 -5.26 -19.79 -12.75
CA ASP A 191 -5.45 -20.85 -13.75
C ASP A 191 -4.21 -21.15 -14.60
N ASN A 192 -3.16 -20.34 -14.48
CA ASN A 192 -1.96 -20.43 -15.31
C ASN A 192 -0.71 -19.99 -14.53
N SER A 193 -0.03 -20.96 -13.94
CA SER A 193 1.16 -20.71 -13.12
C SER A 193 2.34 -20.10 -13.90
N ALA A 194 2.39 -20.30 -15.22
CA ALA A 194 3.39 -19.72 -16.10
C ALA A 194 3.13 -18.23 -16.40
N PHE A 195 1.87 -17.79 -16.32
CA PHE A 195 1.55 -16.38 -16.40
C PHE A 195 1.80 -15.72 -15.04
N GLN A 196 2.92 -15.02 -14.94
CA GLN A 196 3.31 -14.28 -13.74
C GLN A 196 3.02 -12.79 -13.91
N PHE A 197 2.73 -12.10 -12.81
CA PHE A 197 2.54 -10.66 -12.80
C PHE A 197 3.11 -10.05 -11.51
N LEU A 198 3.40 -8.76 -11.58
CA LEU A 198 3.85 -7.97 -10.45
C LEU A 198 2.66 -7.21 -9.86
N PHE A 199 2.40 -7.40 -8.57
CA PHE A 199 1.44 -6.59 -7.81
C PHE A 199 2.19 -5.61 -6.92
N CYS A 200 1.84 -4.33 -7.02
CA CYS A 200 2.50 -3.26 -6.28
C CYS A 200 1.49 -2.44 -5.47
N SER A 201 1.74 -2.28 -4.17
CA SER A 201 1.01 -1.38 -3.28
C SER A 201 1.88 -0.16 -2.99
N VAL A 202 1.44 1.02 -3.41
CA VAL A 202 2.20 2.29 -3.32
C VAL A 202 1.49 3.32 -2.46
N HIS A 203 2.27 4.18 -1.80
CA HIS A 203 1.80 5.41 -1.20
C HIS A 203 2.72 6.53 -1.65
N LEU A 204 2.19 7.61 -2.26
CA LEU A 204 2.97 8.77 -2.71
C LEU A 204 2.90 9.97 -1.75
N ASP A 205 3.77 10.96 -1.95
CA ASP A 205 3.83 12.19 -1.16
C ASP A 205 2.51 13.00 -1.23
N PHE A 206 1.97 13.35 -0.07
CA PHE A 206 0.68 14.03 0.06
C PHE A 206 0.74 15.54 -0.20
N LEU A 207 1.91 16.16 -0.13
CA LEU A 207 2.07 17.62 -0.16
C LEU A 207 2.59 18.15 -1.50
N ARG A 208 3.68 17.55 -2.00
CA ARG A 208 4.53 18.17 -3.03
C ARG A 208 4.43 17.40 -4.33
N LEU A 209 3.83 18.05 -5.33
CA LEU A 209 3.76 17.52 -6.68
C LEU A 209 5.14 17.12 -7.23
N GLU A 210 6.16 17.96 -7.07
CA GLU A 210 7.52 17.66 -7.54
C GLU A 210 8.07 16.37 -6.94
N GLN A 211 7.78 16.10 -5.66
CA GLN A 211 8.16 14.84 -5.04
C GLN A 211 7.38 13.67 -5.64
N ARG A 212 6.06 13.80 -5.83
CA ARG A 212 5.28 12.74 -6.49
C ARG A 212 5.81 12.41 -7.89
N MET A 213 6.21 13.40 -8.68
CA MET A 213 6.81 13.18 -10.01
C MET A 213 8.14 12.41 -9.93
N GLN A 214 8.99 12.74 -8.95
CA GLN A 214 10.24 12.00 -8.72
C GLN A 214 9.99 10.57 -8.23
N GLN A 215 9.03 10.38 -7.32
CA GLN A 215 8.62 9.08 -6.80
C GLN A 215 8.05 8.20 -7.92
N VAL A 216 7.18 8.74 -8.78
CA VAL A 216 6.65 8.04 -9.95
C VAL A 216 7.77 7.65 -10.91
N LYS A 217 8.77 8.50 -11.14
CA LYS A 217 9.92 8.13 -11.96
C LYS A 217 10.70 6.95 -11.35
N GLN A 218 10.93 6.96 -10.03
CA GLN A 218 11.59 5.85 -9.32
C GLN A 218 10.78 4.55 -9.45
N LEU A 219 9.48 4.62 -9.16
CA LEU A 219 8.57 3.49 -9.32
C LEU A 219 8.54 2.97 -10.77
N SER A 220 8.50 3.87 -11.76
CA SER A 220 8.45 3.47 -13.18
C SER A 220 9.70 2.73 -13.62
N MET A 221 10.88 3.14 -13.14
CA MET A 221 12.13 2.41 -13.40
C MET A 221 12.09 1.00 -12.80
N PHE A 222 11.64 0.88 -11.55
CA PHE A 222 11.48 -0.41 -10.88
C PHE A 222 10.50 -1.34 -11.61
N LEU A 223 9.30 -0.85 -11.94
CA LEU A 223 8.28 -1.65 -12.61
C LEU A 223 8.75 -2.18 -13.97
N LYS A 224 9.49 -1.36 -14.73
CA LYS A 224 10.05 -1.76 -16.04
C LYS A 224 11.13 -2.80 -15.95
N GLU A 225 11.96 -2.75 -14.91
CA GLU A 225 13.06 -3.69 -14.72
C GLU A 225 12.57 -5.13 -14.54
N HIS A 226 11.40 -5.32 -13.92
CA HIS A 226 10.82 -6.66 -13.75
C HIS A 226 10.33 -7.29 -15.06
N ASN A 227 10.00 -6.49 -16.09
CA ASN A 227 9.50 -6.96 -17.39
C ASN A 227 8.34 -7.98 -17.26
N LEU A 228 7.36 -7.66 -16.40
CA LEU A 228 6.16 -8.47 -16.17
C LEU A 228 4.90 -7.66 -16.46
N PRO A 229 3.74 -8.32 -16.69
CA PRO A 229 2.43 -7.72 -16.49
C PRO A 229 2.35 -7.09 -15.09
N ILE A 230 1.73 -5.91 -14.98
CA ILE A 230 1.75 -5.10 -13.76
C ILE A 230 0.33 -4.78 -13.32
N ILE A 231 0.08 -4.87 -12.02
CA ILE A 231 -1.06 -4.28 -11.33
C ILE A 231 -0.51 -3.39 -10.21
N VAL A 232 -0.82 -2.09 -10.23
CA VAL A 232 -0.45 -1.13 -9.19
C VAL A 232 -1.71 -0.63 -8.50
N VAL A 233 -1.70 -0.64 -7.17
CA VAL A 233 -2.77 -0.09 -6.33
C VAL A 233 -2.20 0.88 -5.31
N GLY A 234 -2.99 1.85 -4.87
CA GLY A 234 -2.66 2.60 -3.68
C GLY A 234 -3.15 4.04 -3.66
N ASP A 235 -2.65 4.77 -2.67
CA ASP A 235 -2.88 6.20 -2.49
C ASP A 235 -1.79 7.00 -3.21
N PHE A 236 -2.16 7.57 -4.35
CA PHE A 236 -1.28 8.39 -5.18
C PHE A 236 -1.26 9.86 -4.76
N ASN A 237 -2.13 10.28 -3.84
CA ASN A 237 -2.28 11.68 -3.43
C ASN A 237 -2.42 12.67 -4.62
N CYS A 238 -2.93 12.19 -5.75
CA CYS A 238 -3.20 13.00 -6.93
C CYS A 238 -4.34 12.41 -7.76
N GLY A 239 -5.07 13.31 -8.45
CA GLY A 239 -6.15 12.96 -9.35
C GLY A 239 -5.67 12.76 -10.78
N TRP A 240 -6.45 12.05 -11.58
CA TRP A 240 -6.17 11.91 -13.00
C TRP A 240 -6.21 13.24 -13.74
N ASN A 241 -7.07 14.19 -13.33
CA ASN A 241 -7.29 15.47 -14.01
C ASN A 241 -6.43 16.63 -13.52
N ASP A 242 -5.51 16.38 -12.58
CA ASP A 242 -4.57 17.41 -12.15
C ASP A 242 -3.69 17.84 -13.33
N SER A 243 -3.40 19.14 -13.50
CA SER A 243 -2.68 19.67 -14.68
C SER A 243 -1.35 18.95 -14.94
N ASN A 244 -0.65 18.54 -13.87
CA ASN A 244 0.58 17.75 -13.91
C ASN A 244 0.41 16.46 -13.10
N SER A 245 -0.53 15.60 -13.50
CA SER A 245 -0.82 14.38 -12.76
C SER A 245 0.36 13.38 -12.81
N ALA A 246 0.97 13.12 -11.66
CA ALA A 246 1.99 12.07 -11.49
C ALA A 246 1.42 10.69 -11.85
N LEU A 247 0.13 10.46 -11.59
CA LEU A 247 -0.59 9.26 -12.00
C LEU A 247 -0.60 9.08 -13.53
N ARG A 248 -0.88 10.14 -14.30
CA ARG A 248 -0.82 10.08 -15.78
C ARG A 248 0.62 9.86 -16.28
N GLN A 249 1.62 10.40 -15.58
CA GLN A 249 3.01 10.12 -15.90
C GLN A 249 3.33 8.63 -15.73
N LEU A 250 2.94 8.02 -14.60
CA LEU A 250 3.12 6.59 -14.37
C LEU A 250 2.40 5.76 -15.44
N ALA A 251 1.15 6.13 -15.75
CA ALA A 251 0.33 5.48 -16.78
C ALA A 251 1.06 5.44 -18.12
N ARG A 252 1.59 6.58 -18.56
CA ARG A 252 2.34 6.69 -19.81
C ARG A 252 3.66 5.95 -19.76
N GLU A 253 4.41 6.07 -18.67
CA GLU A 253 5.74 5.46 -18.58
C GLU A 253 5.65 3.94 -18.56
N CYS A 254 4.69 3.35 -17.85
CA CYS A 254 4.56 1.91 -17.67
C CYS A 254 3.42 1.28 -18.49
N GLU A 255 2.85 2.00 -19.45
CA GLU A 255 1.76 1.53 -20.32
C GLU A 255 0.57 0.96 -19.52
N LEU A 256 0.21 1.68 -18.46
CA LEU A 256 -0.87 1.30 -17.56
C LEU A 256 -2.16 2.04 -17.91
N HIS A 257 -3.30 1.39 -17.67
CA HIS A 257 -4.62 1.97 -17.76
C HIS A 257 -5.38 1.80 -16.44
N THR A 258 -6.43 2.60 -16.24
CA THR A 258 -7.31 2.54 -15.07
C THR A 258 -8.78 2.61 -15.48
N TYR A 259 -9.69 2.22 -14.60
CA TYR A 259 -11.13 2.27 -14.89
C TYR A 259 -11.64 3.70 -14.92
N LYS A 260 -12.16 4.11 -16.09
CA LYS A 260 -12.84 5.40 -16.37
C LYS A 260 -12.23 6.55 -15.57
N PRO A 261 -10.99 6.97 -15.88
CA PRO A 261 -10.26 7.93 -15.06
C PRO A 261 -10.97 9.29 -14.88
N GLU A 262 -11.76 9.68 -15.88
CA GLU A 262 -12.54 10.92 -15.92
C GLU A 262 -13.83 10.87 -15.09
N LEU A 263 -14.24 9.69 -14.59
CA LEU A 263 -15.45 9.55 -13.80
C LEU A 263 -15.27 10.25 -12.44
N GLU A 264 -16.19 11.17 -12.13
CA GLU A 264 -16.26 11.83 -10.83
C GLU A 264 -16.63 10.82 -9.73
N THR A 265 -15.60 10.25 -9.13
CA THR A 265 -15.70 9.45 -7.91
C THR A 265 -14.75 10.06 -6.88
N SER A 266 -15.11 9.96 -5.60
CA SER A 266 -14.30 10.48 -4.50
C SER A 266 -13.88 9.35 -3.60
N THR A 267 -12.58 9.19 -3.40
CA THR A 267 -11.97 8.17 -2.54
C THR A 267 -11.48 8.76 -1.23
N PHE A 268 -11.18 10.05 -1.18
CA PHE A 268 -10.94 10.75 0.08
C PHE A 268 -12.24 11.34 0.62
N ARG A 269 -12.57 11.15 1.91
CA ARG A 269 -13.88 11.57 2.46
C ARG A 269 -14.01 13.07 2.64
N PHE A 270 -12.93 13.75 2.97
CA PHE A 270 -12.99 15.16 3.34
C PHE A 270 -12.85 16.10 2.13
N ARG A 271 -12.69 15.55 0.93
CA ARG A 271 -12.58 16.33 -0.32
C ARG A 271 -13.12 15.51 -1.49
N ALA A 272 -13.81 16.16 -2.42
CA ALA A 272 -14.30 15.52 -3.64
C ALA A 272 -13.14 15.23 -4.63
N VAL A 273 -12.26 14.30 -4.28
CA VAL A 273 -11.08 13.89 -5.05
C VAL A 273 -10.94 12.36 -5.07
N ARG A 274 -10.41 11.84 -6.18
CA ARG A 274 -9.97 10.46 -6.36
C ARG A 274 -8.45 10.41 -6.26
N TRP A 275 -7.94 9.94 -5.14
CA TRP A 275 -6.50 9.78 -4.88
C TRP A 275 -6.09 8.32 -4.78
N ASP A 276 -7.05 7.42 -4.60
CA ASP A 276 -6.83 5.99 -4.52
C ASP A 276 -7.15 5.38 -5.89
N TRP A 277 -6.16 4.68 -6.46
CA TRP A 277 -6.23 4.19 -7.84
C TRP A 277 -5.80 2.74 -7.94
N VAL A 278 -6.43 2.03 -8.88
CA VAL A 278 -5.97 0.73 -9.38
C VAL A 278 -5.63 0.88 -10.86
N MET A 279 -4.40 0.56 -11.22
CA MET A 279 -3.87 0.63 -12.58
C MET A 279 -3.35 -0.74 -12.99
N ALA A 280 -3.50 -1.10 -14.26
CA ALA A 280 -3.01 -2.37 -14.77
C ALA A 280 -2.41 -2.20 -16.17
N SER A 281 -1.43 -3.03 -16.53
CA SER A 281 -0.91 -3.06 -17.91
C SER A 281 -1.91 -3.73 -18.86
N GLU A 282 -1.67 -3.61 -20.17
CA GLU A 282 -2.61 -4.05 -21.22
C GLU A 282 -3.02 -5.54 -21.16
N HIS A 283 -2.24 -6.37 -20.47
CA HIS A 283 -2.50 -7.79 -20.25
C HIS A 283 -3.74 -8.05 -19.39
N PHE A 284 -4.29 -7.01 -18.76
CA PHE A 284 -5.44 -7.07 -17.88
C PHE A 284 -6.58 -6.22 -18.41
N ALA A 285 -7.81 -6.59 -18.08
CA ALA A 285 -8.98 -5.73 -18.24
C ALA A 285 -9.62 -5.51 -16.87
N ILE A 286 -9.84 -4.25 -16.51
CA ILE A 286 -10.61 -3.86 -15.33
C ILE A 286 -12.09 -3.83 -15.72
N THR A 287 -12.84 -4.87 -15.35
CA THR A 287 -14.23 -5.09 -15.79
C THR A 287 -15.24 -4.39 -14.88
N GLN A 288 -14.94 -4.32 -13.58
CA GLN A 288 -15.78 -3.66 -12.59
C GLN A 288 -14.95 -2.73 -11.69
N HIS A 289 -15.59 -1.70 -11.16
CA HIS A 289 -14.98 -0.75 -10.25
C HIS A 289 -16.02 -0.17 -9.30
N SER A 290 -15.74 -0.25 -8.00
CA SER A 290 -16.60 0.21 -6.92
C SER A 290 -15.80 0.97 -5.89
N VAL A 291 -16.31 2.13 -5.47
CA VAL A 291 -15.79 2.87 -4.31
C VAL A 291 -16.78 2.69 -3.17
N LEU A 292 -16.36 1.99 -2.12
CA LEU A 292 -17.25 1.58 -1.04
C LEU A 292 -17.43 2.71 -0.02
N SER A 293 -18.59 2.78 0.61
CA SER A 293 -18.92 3.83 1.59
C SER A 293 -18.48 3.51 3.02
N ASP A 294 -18.03 2.28 3.30
CA ASP A 294 -17.63 1.78 4.63
C ASP A 294 -16.69 2.73 5.35
N ARG A 295 -17.01 3.13 6.58
CA ARG A 295 -16.35 4.21 7.34
C ARG A 295 -15.13 3.72 8.13
N LEU A 296 -14.21 3.06 7.44
CA LEU A 296 -13.05 2.37 8.05
C LEU A 296 -11.78 3.22 8.11
N SER A 297 -11.77 4.34 7.41
CA SER A 297 -10.64 5.24 7.21
C SER A 297 -11.17 6.58 6.69
N ASP A 298 -10.36 7.64 6.68
CA ASP A 298 -10.66 8.83 5.89
C ASP A 298 -10.53 8.62 4.38
N HIS A 299 -9.95 7.48 3.97
CA HIS A 299 -10.04 6.95 2.62
C HIS A 299 -11.20 5.94 2.50
N LYS A 300 -11.72 5.81 1.28
CA LYS A 300 -12.75 4.84 0.90
C LYS A 300 -12.09 3.64 0.22
N PRO A 301 -12.52 2.40 0.53
CA PRO A 301 -12.01 1.24 -0.18
C PRO A 301 -12.35 1.30 -1.67
N VAL A 302 -11.35 1.05 -2.52
CA VAL A 302 -11.53 0.90 -3.97
C VAL A 302 -11.43 -0.57 -4.30
N VAL A 303 -12.51 -1.15 -4.82
CA VAL A 303 -12.58 -2.55 -5.25
C VAL A 303 -12.71 -2.59 -6.76
N VAL A 304 -11.91 -3.43 -7.40
CA VAL A 304 -12.01 -3.70 -8.83
C VAL A 304 -12.06 -5.19 -9.10
N GLU A 305 -12.69 -5.55 -10.20
CA GLU A 305 -12.56 -6.89 -10.77
C GLU A 305 -11.64 -6.82 -11.98
N ILE A 306 -10.63 -7.69 -12.00
CA ILE A 306 -9.65 -7.78 -13.08
C ILE A 306 -9.69 -9.17 -13.70
N ILE A 307 -9.76 -9.22 -15.02
CA ILE A 307 -9.54 -10.44 -15.81
C ILE A 307 -8.23 -10.34 -16.58
N ARG A 308 -7.60 -11.49 -16.85
CA ARG A 308 -6.48 -11.59 -17.78
C ARG A 308 -7.01 -11.55 -19.22
N ARG A 309 -6.40 -10.75 -20.08
CA ARG A 309 -6.67 -10.78 -21.53
C ARG A 309 -5.96 -12.00 -22.14
N GLN A 310 -6.65 -12.66 -23.07
CA GLN A 310 -6.11 -13.79 -23.83
C GLN A 310 -5.17 -13.30 -24.93
#